data_AF-A0A229RIH5-F1
#
_entry.id   AF-A0A229RIH5-F1
#
_cell.length_a   1.000
_cell.length_b   1.000
_cell.length_c   1.000
_cell.angle_alpha   90.00
_cell.angle_beta   90.00
_cell.angle_gamma   90.00
#
_symmetry.space_group_name_H-M   'P 1'
#
loop_
_entity.id
_entity.type
_entity.pdbx_description
1 polymer ?
#
loop_
_entity_poly.entity_id
_entity_poly.type
_entity_poly.pdbx_seq_one_letter_code
_entity_poly.pdbx_strand_id
1 'polypeptide(L)' 'MESNLCPRCGWPTAELPGSATDSHRVSQGRLEYIRCLCGSWLARVDGVVIGATKSQTGQANVA' A
#
# COMPACT_ATOMS: atom_id res chain seq x y z
N MET A 1 9.56 -9.19 14.42
CA MET A 1 8.36 -8.32 14.50
C MET A 1 8.40 -7.41 13.29
N GLU A 2 7.95 -7.90 12.13
CA GLU A 2 7.96 -7.10 10.90
C GLU A 2 6.99 -5.93 11.04
N SER A 3 7.58 -4.77 11.29
CA SER A 3 6.88 -3.50 11.41
C SER A 3 6.34 -3.11 10.04
N ASN A 4 5.15 -3.63 9.71
CA ASN A 4 4.34 -3.21 8.57
C ASN A 4 3.82 -1.77 8.80
N LEU A 5 4.74 -0.83 8.96
CA LEU A 5 4.48 0.58 9.20
C LEU A 5 4.58 1.33 7.87
N CYS A 6 3.80 2.38 7.72
CA CYS A 6 3.97 3.30 6.62
C CYS A 6 5.35 3.99 6.77
N PRO A 7 6.27 3.89 5.79
CA PRO A 7 7.57 4.56 5.86
C PRO A 7 7.47 6.09 5.78
N ARG A 8 6.27 6.65 5.52
CA ARG A 8 6.05 8.10 5.42
C ARG A 8 5.61 8.75 6.73
N CYS A 9 4.75 8.09 7.50
CA CYS A 9 4.18 8.64 8.73
C CYS A 9 4.30 7.70 9.94
N GLY A 10 4.88 6.51 9.76
CA GLY A 10 5.03 5.50 10.80
C GLY A 10 3.73 4.76 11.14
N TRP A 11 2.65 4.97 10.39
CA TRP A 11 1.33 4.45 10.74
C TRP A 11 1.25 2.92 10.56
N PRO A 12 0.76 2.15 11.55
CA PRO A 12 0.65 0.70 11.47
C PRO A 12 -0.41 0.25 10.46
N THR A 13 0.00 -0.47 9.43
CA THR A 13 -0.94 -0.95 8.39
C THR A 13 -2.01 -1.91 8.91
N ALA A 14 -1.79 -2.54 10.07
CA ALA A 14 -2.75 -3.44 10.70
C ALA A 14 -4.04 -2.73 11.16
N GLU A 15 -3.98 -1.43 11.48
CA GLU A 15 -5.18 -0.68 11.89
C GLU A 15 -5.71 0.23 10.78
N LEU A 16 -5.12 0.18 9.58
CA LEU A 16 -5.72 0.83 8.42
C LEU A 16 -6.99 0.05 8.03
N PRO A 17 -8.10 0.76 7.76
CA PRO A 17 -9.31 0.10 7.28
C PRO A 17 -8.95 -0.70 6.03
N GLY A 18 -9.31 -1.99 6.03
CA GLY A 18 -8.98 -3.00 5.03
C GLY A 18 -9.62 -2.75 3.66
N SER A 19 -9.53 -1.52 3.16
CA SER A 19 -9.79 -1.15 1.77
C SER A 19 -8.59 -1.61 0.93
N ALA A 20 -8.33 -2.92 0.91
CA ALA A 20 -7.57 -3.53 -0.17
C ALA A 20 -8.40 -3.31 -1.43
N THR A 21 -8.13 -2.23 -2.16
CA THR A 21 -8.93 -1.83 -3.31
C THR A 21 -8.82 -2.85 -4.43
N ASP A 22 -7.65 -3.49 -4.55
CA ASP A 22 -7.43 -4.57 -5.49
C ASP A 22 -6.37 -5.54 -4.95
N SER A 23 -6.61 -6.83 -5.16
CA SER A 23 -5.69 -7.91 -4.82
C SER A 23 -5.30 -8.64 -6.10
N HIS A 24 -4.09 -8.38 -6.58
CA HIS A 24 -3.54 -9.00 -7.78
C HIS A 24 -2.68 -10.20 -7.42
N ARG A 25 -2.90 -11.33 -8.09
CA ARG A 25 -2.01 -12.48 -7.94
C ARG A 25 -0.75 -12.24 -8.80
N VAL A 26 0.41 -12.19 -8.17
CA VAL A 26 1.72 -12.02 -8.82
C VAL A 26 2.57 -13.28 -8.61
N SER A 27 3.63 -13.46 -9.40
CA SER A 27 4.51 -14.65 -9.28
C SER A 27 5.17 -14.80 -7.90
N GLN A 28 5.23 -13.72 -7.12
CA GLN A 28 5.80 -13.66 -5.77
C GLN A 28 4.77 -13.85 -4.65
N GLY A 29 3.46 -13.91 -4.96
CA GLY A 29 2.39 -14.02 -3.96
C GLY A 29 1.13 -13.23 -4.32
N ARG A 30 0.33 -12.88 -3.31
CA ARG A 30 -0.83 -11.98 -3.48
C ARG A 30 -0.41 -10.55 -3.16
N LEU A 31 -0.46 -9.67 -4.15
CA LEU A 31 -0.19 -8.25 -4.01
C LEU A 31 -1.49 -7.51 -3.69
N GLU A 32 -1.51 -6.77 -2.60
CA GLU A 32 -2.63 -5.95 -2.13
C GLU A 32 -2.15 -4.51 -1.97
N TYR A 33 -2.98 -3.56 -2.41
CA TYR A 33 -2.71 -2.14 -2.22
C TYR A 33 -3.65 -1.57 -1.17
N ILE A 34 -3.09 -0.95 -0.14
CA ILE A 34 -3.84 -0.28 0.93
C ILE A 34 -3.47 1.20 0.98
N ARG A 35 -4.44 2.04 1.33
CA ARG A 35 -4.23 3.47 1.47
C ARG A 35 -3.96 3.82 2.93
N CYS A 36 -2.83 4.47 3.17
CA CYS A 36 -2.53 5.03 4.48
C CYS A 36 -3.35 6.30 4.72
N LEU A 37 -3.66 6.59 5.98
CA LEU A 37 -4.34 7.82 6.40
C LEU A 37 -3.60 9.11 5.99
N CYS A 38 -2.28 9.04 5.78
CA CYS A 38 -1.49 10.16 5.24
C CYS A 38 -1.71 10.42 3.75
N GLY A 39 -2.51 9.59 3.08
CA GLY A 39 -2.81 9.68 1.65
C GLY A 39 -1.92 8.79 0.77
N SER A 40 -0.80 8.27 1.28
CA SER A 40 0.13 7.41 0.53
C SER A 40 -0.42 6.00 0.30
N TRP A 41 0.00 5.35 -0.79
CA TRP A 41 -0.35 3.96 -1.08
C TRP A 41 0.75 3.02 -0.60
N LEU A 42 0.36 1.90 -0.01
CA LEU A 42 1.27 0.86 0.49
C LEU A 42 0.99 -0.42 -0.28
N ALA A 43 2.06 -1.00 -0.83
CA ALA A 43 2.06 -2.28 -1.51
C ALA A 43 2.39 -3.38 -0.51
N ARG A 44 1.49 -4.33 -0.36
CA ARG A 44 1.60 -5.45 0.57
C ARG A 44 1.60 -6.75 -0.22
N VAL A 45 2.61 -7.59 -0.07
CA VAL A 45 2.65 -8.94 -0.68
C VAL A 45 2.49 -9.95 0.44
N ASP A 46 1.45 -10.78 0.35
CA ASP A 46 1.18 -11.87 1.29
C ASP A 46 1.12 -11.40 2.76
N GLY A 47 0.64 -10.18 2.99
CA GLY A 47 0.61 -9.60 4.32
C GLY A 47 1.89 -8.87 4.77
N VAL A 48 2.90 -8.73 3.91
CA VAL A 48 4.14 -7.97 4.19
C VAL A 48 4.20 -6.70 3.36
N VAL A 49 4.41 -5.54 3.98
CA VAL A 49 4.59 -4.26 3.27
C VAL A 49 5.96 -4.27 2.59
N ILE A 50 5.95 -4.35 1.27
CA ILE A 50 7.17 -4.35 0.45
C ILE A 50 7.56 -2.95 -0.03
N GLY A 51 6.65 -1.98 0.06
CA GLY A 51 6.95 -0.61 -0.35
C GLY A 51 5.78 0.36 -0.21
N ALA A 52 6.10 1.65 -0.33
CA ALA A 52 5.12 2.73 -0.37
C ALA A 52 5.27 3.50 -1.68
N THR A 53 4.19 3.67 -2.43
CA THR A 53 4.17 4.55 -3.59
C THR A 53 3.65 5.93 -3.15
N LYS A 54 4.24 7.00 -3.71
CA LYS A 54 3.65 8.33 -3.57
C LYS A 54 2.29 8.31 -4.23
N SER A 55 1.28 8.82 -3.54
CA SER A 55 -0.06 8.99 -4.08
C SER A 55 -0.04 10.01 -5.21
N GLN A 56 0.20 9.52 -6.42
CA GLN A 56 -0.04 10.28 -7.63
C GLN A 56 -1.51 10.12 -8.01
N THR A 57 -2.39 10.53 -7.10
CA THR A 57 -3.79 10.83 -7.47
C THR A 57 -3.73 12.15 -8.26
N GLY A 58 -3.32 12.07 -9.53
CA GLY A 58 -3.21 13.25 -10.39
C GLY A 58 -2.22 13.25 -11.57
N GLN A 59 -1.60 12.14 -12.00
CA GLN A 59 -1.08 12.09 -13.39
C GLN A 59 -2.13 11.47 -14.29
N ALA A 60 -3.16 12.27 -14.59
CA ALA A 60 -3.69 12.21 -15.94
C ALA A 60 -2.52 12.62 -16.85
N ASN A 61 -1.93 11.66 -17.56
CA ASN A 61 -1.19 12.00 -18.77
C ASN A 61 -2.20 12.69 -19.70
N VAL A 62 -2.19 14.02 -19.73
CA VAL A 62 -2.66 14.77 -20.88
C VAL A 62 -1.54 14.68 -21.91
N ALA A 63 -1.70 13.75 -22.85
CA ALA A 63 -0.98 13.74 -24.11
C ALA A 63 -1.96 14.16 -25.20
#